data_AF-G0QSS0-F1
#
_entry.id   AF-G0QSS0-F1
#
_cell.length_a   1.000
_cell.length_b   1.000
_cell.length_c   1.000
_cell.angle_alpha   90.00
_cell.angle_beta   90.00
_cell.angle_gamma   90.00
#
_symmetry.space_group_name_H-M   'P 1'
#
loop_
_entity.id
_entity.type
_entity.pdbx_description
1 polymer ?
#
loop_
_entity_poly.entity_id
_entity_poly.type
_entity_poly.pdbx_seq_one_letter_code
_entity_poly.pdbx_strand_id
1 'polypeptide(L)'
;KQIEVISRMLEKRAQTTNTSPKQKQIQQQKQQRNETKIDLNNLLLAYNQQINDKNSYIKPLKTSFQQQQLIIIKYEGEYLRKMRHGTGCCYYSNNYIYEGEWKSGKRNGYGILKDEFGIDIYNGEWQNDLYNGQGRLRNQNVCYQNYIDFKNLSEKEFSSCQFYTGNFLNGVMHGHGTLIFCNNDKFIGIFQSGKVHGEGAYYIHQGLCIKGIWQNSKL
;
A
#
# COMPACT_ATOMS: atom_id res chain seq x y z
N LYS A 1 -45.66 64.51 23.52
CA LYS A 1 -44.86 64.89 22.32
C LYS A 1 -43.36 64.55 22.43
N GLN A 2 -42.75 64.40 23.62
CA GLN A 2 -41.33 63.98 23.74
C GLN A 2 -41.08 62.45 23.69
N ILE A 3 -42.05 61.62 24.07
CA ILE A 3 -41.88 60.14 24.10
C ILE A 3 -41.90 59.53 22.69
N GLU A 4 -42.72 60.06 21.79
CA GLU A 4 -42.84 59.57 20.40
C GLU A 4 -41.60 59.86 19.54
N VAL A 5 -40.83 60.88 19.93
CA VAL A 5 -39.57 61.27 19.27
C VAL A 5 -38.42 60.33 19.69
N ILE A 6 -38.43 59.81 20.92
CA ILE A 6 -37.43 58.86 21.43
C ILE A 6 -37.66 57.45 20.83
N SER A 7 -38.92 57.00 20.71
CA SER A 7 -39.22 55.70 20.07
C SER A 7 -38.81 55.65 18.60
N ARG A 8 -39.04 56.73 17.82
CA ARG A 8 -38.59 56.80 16.43
C ARG A 8 -37.06 56.86 16.28
N MET A 9 -36.33 57.35 17.29
CA MET A 9 -34.86 57.33 17.31
C MET A 9 -34.28 55.95 17.67
N LEU A 10 -34.98 55.17 18.51
CA LEU A 10 -34.57 53.80 18.87
C LEU A 10 -34.88 52.79 17.75
N GLU A 11 -36.00 52.94 17.05
CA GLU A 11 -36.34 52.10 15.89
C GLU A 11 -35.43 52.33 14.68
N LYS A 12 -34.95 53.56 14.45
CA LYS A 12 -33.90 53.84 13.45
C LYS A 12 -32.53 53.26 13.81
N ARG A 13 -32.24 53.04 15.10
CA ARG A 13 -31.02 52.36 15.57
C ARG A 13 -31.12 50.83 15.44
N ALA A 14 -32.31 50.26 15.54
CA ALA A 14 -32.51 48.82 15.36
C ALA A 14 -32.40 48.35 13.89
N GLN A 15 -32.67 49.25 12.93
CA GLN A 15 -32.56 48.95 11.48
C GLN A 15 -31.18 49.21 10.86
N THR A 16 -30.18 49.60 11.66
CA THR A 16 -28.80 49.80 11.20
C THR A 16 -27.81 48.89 11.93
N THR A 17 -28.13 47.62 12.09
CA THR A 17 -27.08 46.59 12.22
C THR A 17 -26.52 46.27 10.83
N ASN A 18 -25.96 47.29 10.19
CA ASN A 18 -25.12 47.12 9.03
C ASN A 18 -23.84 46.41 9.50
N THR A 19 -23.85 45.08 9.47
CA THR A 19 -22.62 44.29 9.60
C THR A 19 -21.62 44.89 8.63
N SER A 20 -20.49 45.37 9.17
CA SER A 20 -19.46 46.06 8.40
C SER A 20 -19.12 45.21 7.16
N PRO A 21 -18.83 45.81 5.99
CA PRO A 21 -18.40 45.06 4.80
C PRO A 21 -17.30 44.02 5.12
N LYS A 22 -16.42 44.35 6.06
CA LYS A 22 -15.37 43.47 6.58
C LYS A 22 -15.90 42.25 7.35
N GLN A 23 -16.96 42.41 8.14
CA GLN A 23 -17.60 41.31 8.87
C GLN A 23 -18.38 40.37 7.95
N LYS A 24 -19.07 40.91 6.93
CA LYS A 24 -19.74 40.11 5.89
C LYS A 24 -18.72 39.30 5.08
N GLN A 25 -17.58 39.91 4.76
CA GLN A 25 -16.48 39.23 4.05
C GLN A 25 -15.85 38.10 4.89
N ILE A 26 -15.67 38.31 6.20
CA ILE A 26 -15.18 37.25 7.11
C ILE A 26 -16.20 36.10 7.22
N GLN A 27 -17.50 36.38 7.30
CA GLN A 27 -18.53 35.34 7.32
C GLN A 27 -18.57 34.56 6.01
N GLN A 28 -18.49 35.22 4.86
CA GLN A 28 -18.41 34.57 3.55
C GLN A 28 -17.16 33.69 3.42
N GLN A 29 -16.00 34.15 3.89
CA GLN A 29 -14.77 33.34 3.88
C GLN A 29 -14.85 32.12 4.81
N LYS A 30 -15.51 32.25 5.96
CA LYS A 30 -15.74 31.11 6.88
C LYS A 30 -16.71 30.11 6.28
N GLN A 31 -17.77 30.60 5.62
CA GLN A 31 -18.75 29.76 4.95
C GLN A 31 -18.14 29.02 3.77
N GLN A 32 -17.39 29.70 2.91
CA GLN A 32 -16.63 29.09 1.82
C GLN A 32 -15.64 28.04 2.34
N ARG A 33 -14.86 28.34 3.39
CA ARG A 33 -13.95 27.36 4.01
C ARG A 33 -14.67 26.12 4.54
N ASN A 34 -15.86 26.29 5.13
CA ASN A 34 -16.67 25.17 5.61
C ASN A 34 -17.26 24.36 4.46
N GLU A 35 -17.73 25.02 3.40
CA GLU A 35 -18.21 24.37 2.18
C GLU A 35 -17.09 23.59 1.47
N THR A 36 -15.89 24.19 1.30
CA THR A 36 -14.73 23.48 0.73
C THR A 36 -14.31 22.29 1.59
N LYS A 37 -14.40 22.38 2.92
CA LYS A 37 -14.07 21.28 3.83
C LYS A 37 -15.08 20.13 3.76
N ILE A 38 -16.37 20.45 3.61
CA ILE A 38 -17.45 19.47 3.38
C ILE A 38 -17.25 18.78 2.03
N ASP A 39 -16.92 19.55 0.99
CA ASP A 39 -16.67 19.05 -0.36
C ASP A 39 -15.45 18.11 -0.40
N LEU A 40 -14.37 18.46 0.31
CA LEU A 40 -13.19 17.60 0.44
C LEU A 40 -13.52 16.27 1.15
N ASN A 41 -14.32 16.31 2.22
CA ASN A 41 -14.72 15.11 2.95
C ASN A 41 -15.62 14.21 2.09
N ASN A 42 -16.50 14.80 1.29
CA ASN A 42 -17.37 14.05 0.37
C ASN A 42 -16.55 13.44 -0.77
N LEU A 43 -15.53 14.14 -1.28
CA LEU A 43 -14.60 13.60 -2.26
C LEU A 43 -13.79 12.42 -1.67
N LEU A 44 -13.35 12.56 -0.41
CA LEU A 44 -12.64 11.50 0.33
C LEU A 44 -13.55 10.27 0.56
N LEU A 45 -14.81 10.50 0.91
CA LEU A 45 -15.81 9.45 1.08
C LEU A 45 -16.10 8.73 -0.23
N ALA A 46 -16.28 9.46 -1.33
CA ALA A 46 -16.48 8.88 -2.66
C ALA A 46 -15.26 8.06 -3.12
N TYR A 47 -14.04 8.56 -2.86
CA TYR A 47 -12.80 7.84 -3.12
C TYR A 47 -12.70 6.54 -2.28
N ASN A 48 -13.02 6.62 -0.99
CA ASN A 48 -13.00 5.45 -0.10
C ASN A 48 -14.10 4.44 -0.43
N GLN A 49 -15.25 4.90 -0.93
CA GLN A 49 -16.36 4.05 -1.37
C GLN A 49 -16.03 3.32 -2.69
N GLN A 50 -15.36 4.00 -3.63
CA GLN A 50 -14.78 3.35 -4.82
C GLN A 50 -13.66 2.34 -4.49
N ILE A 51 -12.92 2.55 -3.39
CA ILE A 51 -11.94 1.58 -2.88
C ILE A 51 -12.63 0.35 -2.27
N ASN A 52 -13.74 0.54 -1.55
CA ASN A 52 -14.46 -0.57 -0.91
C ASN A 52 -15.13 -1.53 -1.89
N ASP A 53 -15.63 -1.04 -3.04
CA ASP A 53 -16.16 -1.92 -4.11
C ASP A 53 -15.05 -2.69 -4.85
N LYS A 54 -13.80 -2.27 -4.67
CA LYS A 54 -12.60 -2.94 -5.16
C LYS A 54 -12.02 -3.92 -4.12
N ASN A 55 -12.24 -3.73 -2.82
CA ASN A 55 -11.64 -4.50 -1.72
C ASN A 55 -12.11 -5.96 -1.57
N SER A 56 -11.81 -6.81 -2.56
CA SER A 56 -11.61 -8.25 -2.37
C SER A 56 -10.11 -8.59 -2.31
N TYR A 57 -9.28 -7.65 -1.83
CA TYR A 57 -7.83 -7.66 -2.01
C TYR A 57 -7.04 -7.85 -0.73
N ILE A 58 -7.20 -9.01 -0.10
CA ILE A 58 -6.05 -9.71 0.50
C ILE A 58 -6.28 -11.20 0.27
N LYS A 59 -5.95 -11.69 -0.94
CA LYS A 59 -5.33 -13.01 -0.99
C LYS A 59 -4.01 -12.86 -0.22
N PRO A 60 -3.55 -13.85 0.56
CA PRO A 60 -2.32 -13.76 1.33
C PRO A 60 -1.19 -13.20 0.46
N LEU A 61 -0.05 -12.76 1.01
CA LEU A 61 1.18 -12.43 0.23
C LEU A 61 1.66 -13.54 -0.73
N LYS A 62 0.88 -14.61 -0.90
CA LYS A 62 0.84 -15.55 -2.02
C LYS A 62 -0.03 -15.03 -3.20
N THR A 63 0.54 -15.06 -4.39
CA THR A 63 -0.13 -15.58 -5.61
C THR A 63 -1.21 -14.75 -6.34
N SER A 64 -1.42 -13.45 -6.14
CA SER A 64 -2.32 -12.72 -7.07
C SER A 64 -1.69 -12.52 -8.46
N PHE A 65 -0.38 -12.24 -8.52
CA PHE A 65 0.34 -12.08 -9.78
C PHE A 65 0.64 -13.40 -10.53
N GLN A 66 0.69 -14.52 -9.80
CA GLN A 66 1.09 -15.82 -10.34
C GLN A 66 -0.09 -16.65 -10.87
N GLN A 67 -1.33 -16.27 -10.57
CA GLN A 67 -2.55 -16.95 -11.06
C GLN A 67 -3.19 -16.29 -12.28
N GLN A 68 -2.84 -15.04 -12.59
CA GLN A 68 -3.24 -14.43 -13.84
C GLN A 68 -2.35 -14.99 -14.94
N GLN A 69 -2.97 -15.60 -15.94
CA GLN A 69 -2.31 -16.05 -17.15
C GLN A 69 -1.91 -14.81 -17.95
N LEU A 70 -0.82 -14.16 -17.52
CA LEU A 70 -0.34 -12.93 -18.13
C LEU A 70 0.14 -13.26 -19.54
N ILE A 71 -0.46 -12.56 -20.50
CA ILE A 71 -0.13 -12.74 -21.91
C ILE A 71 1.20 -12.05 -22.15
N ILE A 72 2.14 -12.81 -22.69
CA ILE A 72 3.44 -12.27 -23.09
C ILE A 72 3.23 -11.57 -24.43
N ILE A 73 3.49 -10.26 -24.46
CA ILE A 73 3.35 -9.44 -25.67
C ILE A 73 4.63 -9.40 -26.47
N LYS A 74 5.79 -9.53 -25.80
CA LYS A 74 7.11 -9.49 -26.43
C LYS A 74 8.14 -10.19 -25.54
N TYR A 75 9.08 -10.88 -26.17
CA TYR A 75 10.24 -11.45 -25.50
C TYR A 75 11.50 -11.20 -26.32
N GLU A 76 12.56 -10.76 -25.64
CA GLU A 76 13.88 -10.52 -26.20
C GLU A 76 14.88 -11.31 -25.35
N GLY A 77 15.47 -12.36 -25.92
CA GLY A 77 16.38 -13.21 -25.18
C GLY A 77 16.65 -14.53 -25.88
N GLU A 78 17.27 -15.44 -25.16
CA GLU A 78 17.70 -16.71 -25.72
C GLU A 78 16.53 -17.70 -25.85
N TYR A 79 16.65 -18.60 -26.84
CA TYR A 79 15.71 -19.69 -27.03
C TYR A 79 16.47 -21.02 -27.11
N LEU A 80 15.93 -22.05 -26.46
CA LEU A 80 16.35 -23.43 -26.60
C LEU A 80 15.14 -24.29 -26.95
N ARG A 81 15.22 -25.02 -28.06
CA ARG A 81 14.12 -25.89 -28.55
C ARG A 81 12.79 -25.14 -28.65
N LYS A 82 12.82 -23.92 -29.22
CA LYS A 82 11.67 -23.01 -29.38
C LYS A 82 11.02 -22.52 -28.07
N MET A 83 11.65 -22.77 -26.92
CA MET A 83 11.23 -22.24 -25.63
C MET A 83 12.21 -21.18 -25.14
N ARG A 84 11.71 -20.16 -24.43
CA ARG A 84 12.57 -19.18 -23.74
C ARG A 84 13.56 -19.90 -22.83
N HIS A 85 14.82 -19.51 -22.90
CA HIS A 85 15.91 -20.11 -22.14
C HIS A 85 16.99 -19.05 -21.84
N GLY A 86 17.98 -19.39 -21.02
CA GLY A 86 19.11 -18.49 -20.75
C GLY A 86 18.65 -17.15 -20.19
N THR A 87 19.24 -16.06 -20.63
CA THR A 87 18.85 -14.71 -20.21
C THR A 87 17.84 -14.07 -21.16
N GLY A 88 16.92 -13.26 -20.63
CA GLY A 88 16.01 -12.50 -21.47
C GLY A 88 15.09 -11.53 -20.73
N CYS A 89 14.52 -10.61 -21.51
CA CYS A 89 13.55 -9.60 -21.13
C CYS A 89 12.17 -9.96 -21.70
N CYS A 90 11.15 -10.00 -20.85
CA CYS A 90 9.78 -10.34 -21.20
C CYS A 90 8.83 -9.22 -20.81
N TYR A 91 8.01 -8.80 -21.77
CA TYR A 91 7.00 -7.77 -21.62
C TYR A 91 5.63 -8.44 -21.56
N TYR A 92 4.82 -8.07 -20.58
CA TYR A 92 3.49 -8.63 -20.35
C TYR A 92 2.38 -7.65 -20.75
N SER A 93 1.19 -8.16 -21.00
CA SER A 93 0.00 -7.39 -21.42
C SER A 93 -0.49 -6.39 -20.38
N ASN A 94 -0.06 -6.50 -19.13
CA ASN A 94 -0.35 -5.57 -18.04
C ASN A 94 0.79 -4.56 -17.83
N ASN A 95 1.65 -4.37 -18.83
CA ASN A 95 2.82 -3.50 -18.83
C ASN A 95 3.94 -3.91 -17.85
N TYR A 96 3.87 -5.07 -17.22
CA TYR A 96 4.96 -5.52 -16.36
C TYR A 96 6.10 -6.04 -17.22
N ILE A 97 7.29 -5.97 -16.65
CA ILE A 97 8.54 -6.37 -17.32
C ILE A 97 9.25 -7.37 -16.41
N TYR A 98 9.67 -8.50 -16.97
CA TYR A 98 10.59 -9.41 -16.30
C TYR A 98 11.92 -9.44 -17.03
N GLU A 99 13.00 -9.19 -16.31
CA GLU A 99 14.37 -9.32 -16.78
C GLU A 99 15.07 -10.38 -15.94
N GLY A 100 15.53 -11.46 -16.56
CA GLY A 100 16.21 -12.50 -15.80
C GLY A 100 16.41 -13.79 -16.57
N GLU A 101 16.63 -14.85 -15.80
CA GLU A 101 16.91 -16.18 -16.31
C GLU A 101 15.62 -16.96 -16.65
N TRP A 102 15.73 -17.82 -17.66
CA TRP A 102 14.65 -18.61 -18.22
C TRP A 102 15.08 -20.05 -18.37
N LYS A 103 14.16 -20.97 -18.05
CA LYS A 103 14.36 -22.41 -18.25
C LYS A 103 13.06 -23.04 -18.75
N SER A 104 13.13 -23.65 -19.93
CA SER A 104 11.99 -24.34 -20.56
C SER A 104 10.71 -23.48 -20.59
N GLY A 105 10.85 -22.21 -21.00
CA GLY A 105 9.72 -21.29 -21.15
C GLY A 105 9.25 -20.62 -19.86
N LYS A 106 9.82 -20.97 -18.70
CA LYS A 106 9.47 -20.43 -17.38
C LYS A 106 10.59 -19.58 -16.80
N ARG A 107 10.23 -18.60 -15.96
CA ARG A 107 11.21 -17.85 -15.15
C ARG A 107 11.91 -18.81 -14.20
N ASN A 108 13.22 -18.70 -14.13
CA ASN A 108 14.11 -19.55 -13.33
C ASN A 108 15.35 -18.75 -12.94
N GLY A 109 16.16 -19.21 -11.99
CA GLY A 109 17.40 -18.49 -11.63
C GLY A 109 17.11 -17.10 -11.08
N TYR A 110 18.03 -16.16 -11.27
CA TYR A 110 17.83 -14.79 -10.78
C TYR A 110 17.03 -13.93 -11.78
N GLY A 111 16.18 -13.05 -11.27
CA GLY A 111 15.48 -12.09 -12.11
C GLY A 111 14.72 -11.00 -11.35
N ILE A 112 14.39 -9.96 -12.09
CA ILE A 112 13.71 -8.76 -11.61
C ILE A 112 12.38 -8.63 -12.35
N LEU A 113 11.29 -8.59 -11.59
CA LEU A 113 9.96 -8.21 -12.07
C LEU A 113 9.73 -6.74 -11.72
N LYS A 114 9.39 -5.93 -12.71
CA LYS A 114 9.13 -4.49 -12.60
C LYS A 114 7.69 -4.18 -13.00
N ASP A 115 7.13 -3.12 -12.41
CA ASP A 115 5.86 -2.56 -12.85
C ASP A 115 6.01 -1.70 -14.11
N GLU A 116 4.90 -1.09 -14.55
CA GLU A 116 4.84 -0.24 -15.74
C GLU A 116 5.68 1.03 -15.65
N PHE A 117 6.10 1.42 -14.43
CA PHE A 117 6.99 2.56 -14.19
C PHE A 117 8.45 2.13 -14.06
N GLY A 118 8.76 0.85 -14.28
CA GLY A 118 10.09 0.29 -14.12
C GLY A 118 10.52 0.10 -12.67
N ILE A 119 9.60 0.18 -11.71
CA ILE A 119 9.90 0.01 -10.29
C ILE A 119 9.87 -1.48 -9.95
N ASP A 120 10.96 -1.99 -9.37
CA ASP A 120 11.07 -3.36 -8.88
C ASP A 120 9.88 -3.75 -7.99
N ILE A 121 9.16 -4.78 -8.42
CA ILE A 121 8.14 -5.48 -7.65
C ILE A 121 8.79 -6.63 -6.91
N TYR A 122 9.58 -7.44 -7.63
CA TYR A 122 10.34 -8.53 -7.05
C TYR A 122 11.73 -8.56 -7.65
N ASN A 123 12.74 -8.73 -6.81
CA ASN A 123 14.12 -8.83 -7.20
C ASN A 123 14.75 -9.98 -6.41
N GLY A 124 15.06 -11.09 -7.08
CA GLY A 124 15.52 -12.29 -6.40
C GLY A 124 15.48 -13.55 -7.27
N GLU A 125 15.51 -14.68 -6.60
CA GLU A 125 15.56 -16.00 -7.19
C GLU A 125 14.15 -16.53 -7.59
N TRP A 126 14.11 -17.29 -8.68
CA TRP A 126 12.92 -17.82 -9.31
C TRP A 126 13.07 -19.32 -9.56
N GLN A 127 11.98 -20.05 -9.39
CA GLN A 127 11.89 -21.45 -9.78
C GLN A 127 10.51 -21.72 -10.36
N ASN A 128 10.48 -22.11 -11.64
CA ASN A 128 9.24 -22.49 -12.34
C ASN A 128 8.14 -21.43 -12.22
N ASP A 129 8.47 -20.17 -12.51
CA ASP A 129 7.59 -18.99 -12.40
C ASP A 129 7.20 -18.54 -10.99
N LEU A 130 7.74 -19.18 -9.95
CA LEU A 130 7.52 -18.82 -8.55
C LEU A 130 8.76 -18.17 -7.95
N TYR A 131 8.57 -17.21 -7.05
CA TYR A 131 9.64 -16.73 -6.17
C TYR A 131 10.16 -17.89 -5.34
N ASN A 132 11.47 -18.05 -5.24
CA ASN A 132 12.08 -19.14 -4.50
C ASN A 132 13.48 -18.73 -4.07
N GLY A 133 13.97 -19.15 -2.90
CA GLY A 133 15.28 -18.68 -2.43
C GLY A 133 15.23 -17.22 -1.96
N GLN A 134 16.34 -16.50 -2.04
CA GLN A 134 16.42 -15.13 -1.54
C GLN A 134 15.78 -14.13 -2.49
N GLY A 135 15.09 -13.12 -1.93
CA GLY A 135 14.61 -12.01 -2.72
C GLY A 135 14.02 -10.87 -1.91
N ARG A 136 13.74 -9.76 -2.60
CA ARG A 136 13.04 -8.59 -2.09
C ARG A 136 11.75 -8.40 -2.86
N LEU A 137 10.63 -8.40 -2.16
CA LEU A 137 9.29 -8.15 -2.67
C LEU A 137 8.79 -6.81 -2.16
N ARG A 138 8.36 -5.94 -3.07
CA ARG A 138 7.61 -4.72 -2.77
C ARG A 138 6.11 -5.04 -2.74
N ASN A 139 5.44 -4.61 -1.69
CA ASN A 139 3.99 -4.61 -1.69
C ASN A 139 3.47 -3.51 -2.62
N GLN A 140 2.59 -3.87 -3.55
CA GLN A 140 1.99 -2.93 -4.49
C GLN A 140 0.69 -2.30 -3.96
N ASN A 141 0.19 -2.78 -2.81
CA ASN A 141 -1.01 -2.24 -2.20
C ASN A 141 -0.73 -0.87 -1.56
N VAL A 142 -1.75 -0.01 -1.57
CA VAL A 142 -1.72 1.24 -0.82
C VAL A 142 -1.64 0.93 0.66
N CYS A 143 -0.81 1.67 1.37
CA CYS A 143 -0.68 1.51 2.80
C CYS A 143 -1.80 2.25 3.54
N TYR A 144 -2.51 1.55 4.41
CA TYR A 144 -3.70 2.11 5.08
C TYR A 144 -3.51 2.36 6.58
N GLN A 145 -2.43 1.87 7.21
CA GLN A 145 -2.28 1.93 8.67
C GLN A 145 -0.93 2.50 9.11
N ASN A 146 -0.98 3.44 10.06
CA ASN A 146 0.19 3.98 10.75
C ASN A 146 0.53 3.21 12.04
N TYR A 147 -0.43 2.45 12.57
CA TYR A 147 -0.25 1.61 13.76
C TYR A 147 -0.24 0.15 13.35
N ILE A 148 0.74 -0.60 13.86
CA ILE A 148 0.90 -2.04 13.63
C ILE A 148 0.77 -2.75 14.97
N ASP A 149 -0.17 -3.69 15.06
CA ASP A 149 -0.27 -4.58 16.22
C ASP A 149 0.81 -5.67 16.14
N PHE A 150 1.99 -5.38 16.69
CA PHE A 150 3.12 -6.32 16.68
C PHE A 150 2.84 -7.64 17.41
N LYS A 151 1.83 -7.69 18.28
CA LYS A 151 1.43 -8.91 18.98
C LYS A 151 0.62 -9.85 18.09
N ASN A 152 0.04 -9.33 17.01
CA ASN A 152 -0.77 -10.08 16.07
C ASN A 152 -0.49 -9.59 14.64
N LEU A 153 0.59 -10.09 14.05
CA LEU A 153 1.03 -9.74 12.70
C LEU A 153 0.24 -10.52 11.63
N SER A 154 -1.07 -10.32 11.64
CA SER A 154 -2.00 -11.03 10.77
C SER A 154 -1.97 -10.48 9.33
N GLU A 155 -2.84 -11.02 8.47
CA GLU A 155 -3.00 -10.53 7.10
C GLU A 155 -3.36 -9.04 7.04
N LYS A 156 -4.08 -8.54 8.06
CA LYS A 156 -4.42 -7.12 8.19
C LYS A 156 -3.17 -6.26 8.35
N GLU A 157 -2.27 -6.59 9.27
CA GLU A 157 -1.04 -5.84 9.50
C GLU A 157 -0.09 -5.96 8.31
N PHE A 158 -0.06 -7.14 7.67
CA PHE A 158 0.71 -7.39 6.46
C PHE A 158 0.25 -6.55 5.26
N SER A 159 -1.02 -6.11 5.21
CA SER A 159 -1.47 -5.18 4.17
C SER A 159 -0.70 -3.86 4.18
N SER A 160 -0.17 -3.47 5.35
CA SER A 160 0.65 -2.27 5.56
C SER A 160 2.15 -2.54 5.50
N CYS A 161 2.55 -3.74 5.07
CA CYS A 161 3.92 -4.02 4.68
C CYS A 161 4.27 -3.21 3.44
N GLN A 162 5.43 -2.58 3.41
CA GLN A 162 6.00 -1.94 2.22
C GLN A 162 6.93 -2.91 1.48
N PHE A 163 7.76 -3.63 2.22
CA PHE A 163 8.72 -4.59 1.66
C PHE A 163 8.88 -5.82 2.53
N TYR A 164 9.06 -6.96 1.88
CA TYR A 164 9.66 -8.14 2.47
C TYR A 164 11.03 -8.40 1.82
N THR A 165 12.04 -8.70 2.61
CA THR A 165 13.34 -9.19 2.14
C THR A 165 13.69 -10.46 2.89
N GLY A 166 13.91 -11.57 2.21
CA GLY A 166 14.20 -12.85 2.86
C GLY A 166 13.99 -14.04 1.94
N ASN A 167 13.82 -15.22 2.54
CA ASN A 167 13.63 -16.44 1.77
C ASN A 167 12.18 -16.59 1.29
N PHE A 168 12.04 -17.20 0.12
CA PHE A 168 10.80 -17.65 -0.46
C PHE A 168 10.87 -19.15 -0.71
N LEU A 169 9.74 -19.83 -0.59
CA LEU A 169 9.57 -21.22 -0.98
C LEU A 169 8.27 -21.34 -1.75
N ASN A 170 8.32 -21.76 -3.02
CA ASN A 170 7.13 -21.91 -3.86
C ASN A 170 6.23 -20.66 -3.88
N GLY A 171 6.84 -19.48 -3.98
CA GLY A 171 6.14 -18.20 -4.09
C GLY A 171 5.68 -17.59 -2.76
N VAL A 172 6.06 -18.17 -1.61
CA VAL A 172 5.58 -17.74 -0.29
C VAL A 172 6.76 -17.41 0.63
N MET A 173 6.63 -16.36 1.44
CA MET A 173 7.65 -16.01 2.43
C MET A 173 7.92 -17.20 3.37
N HIS A 174 9.20 -17.52 3.55
CA HIS A 174 9.65 -18.68 4.30
C HIS A 174 11.01 -18.39 4.96
N GLY A 175 11.45 -19.24 5.88
CA GLY A 175 12.76 -19.14 6.52
C GLY A 175 12.99 -17.79 7.20
N HIS A 176 14.22 -17.29 7.18
CA HIS A 176 14.52 -15.97 7.73
C HIS A 176 14.14 -14.84 6.77
N GLY A 177 13.61 -13.75 7.31
CA GLY A 177 13.33 -12.54 6.55
C GLY A 177 13.12 -11.30 7.41
N THR A 178 12.93 -10.18 6.72
CA THR A 178 12.63 -8.87 7.28
C THR A 178 11.39 -8.31 6.59
N LEU A 179 10.39 -7.91 7.37
CA LEU A 179 9.28 -7.07 6.92
C LEU A 179 9.57 -5.62 7.30
N ILE A 180 9.34 -4.70 6.37
CA ILE A 180 9.37 -3.26 6.61
C ILE A 180 7.96 -2.75 6.36
N PHE A 181 7.38 -2.10 7.36
CA PHE A 181 6.04 -1.51 7.29
C PHE A 181 6.13 -0.03 6.86
N CYS A 182 5.02 0.55 6.40
CA CYS A 182 5.04 1.93 5.90
C CYS A 182 5.22 2.98 6.99
N ASN A 183 4.98 2.62 8.26
CA ASN A 183 5.32 3.46 9.40
C ASN A 183 6.81 3.36 9.79
N ASN A 184 7.62 2.70 8.96
CA ASN A 184 9.04 2.38 9.16
C ASN A 184 9.36 1.43 10.31
N ASP A 185 8.35 0.82 10.92
CA ASP A 185 8.58 -0.32 11.80
C ASP A 185 9.11 -1.50 10.98
N LYS A 186 9.78 -2.44 11.65
CA LYS A 186 10.23 -3.66 11.01
C LYS A 186 10.10 -4.88 11.92
N PHE A 187 9.82 -6.01 11.30
CA PHE A 187 9.93 -7.32 11.94
C PHE A 187 11.07 -8.09 11.30
N ILE A 188 11.95 -8.69 12.10
CA ILE A 188 13.04 -9.57 11.65
C ILE A 188 12.87 -10.91 12.35
N GLY A 189 12.73 -12.00 11.62
CA GLY A 189 12.52 -13.31 12.23
C GLY A 189 12.22 -14.43 11.24
N ILE A 190 11.62 -15.51 11.76
CA ILE A 190 11.26 -16.68 10.98
C ILE A 190 9.87 -16.51 10.33
N PHE A 191 9.73 -17.04 9.12
CA PHE A 191 8.51 -17.11 8.35
C PHE A 191 8.21 -18.57 8.00
N GLN A 192 6.96 -18.98 8.15
CA GLN A 192 6.50 -20.29 7.73
C GLN A 192 5.18 -20.15 6.97
N SER A 193 5.15 -20.67 5.74
CA SER A 193 3.98 -20.64 4.87
C SER A 193 3.36 -19.25 4.67
N GLY A 194 4.19 -18.20 4.65
CA GLY A 194 3.77 -16.81 4.50
C GLY A 194 3.38 -16.10 5.80
N LYS A 195 3.53 -16.74 6.97
CA LYS A 195 3.19 -16.15 8.28
C LYS A 195 4.44 -15.97 9.13
N VAL A 196 4.41 -15.00 10.04
CA VAL A 196 5.45 -14.89 11.06
C VAL A 196 5.38 -16.12 11.99
N HIS A 197 6.52 -16.73 12.25
CA HIS A 197 6.65 -17.93 13.07
C HIS A 197 7.97 -17.88 13.85
N GLY A 198 8.14 -18.73 14.86
CA GLY A 198 9.40 -18.94 15.56
C GLY A 198 9.98 -17.67 16.20
N GLU A 199 11.29 -17.67 16.40
CA GLU A 199 12.01 -16.54 17.00
C GLU A 199 12.00 -15.31 16.08
N GLY A 200 11.83 -14.14 16.70
CA GLY A 200 11.86 -12.87 16.00
C GLY A 200 12.06 -11.65 16.90
N ALA A 201 12.22 -10.51 16.25
CA ALA A 201 12.39 -9.21 16.86
C ALA A 201 11.59 -8.17 16.05
N TYR A 202 10.66 -7.49 16.73
CA TYR A 202 9.97 -6.33 16.21
C TYR A 202 10.70 -5.06 16.65
N TYR A 203 10.88 -4.11 15.75
CA TYR A 203 11.51 -2.82 16.00
C TYR A 203 10.53 -1.72 15.65
N ILE A 204 10.17 -0.94 16.67
CA ILE A 204 9.38 0.28 16.48
C ILE A 204 10.33 1.35 15.93
N HIS A 205 9.90 2.09 14.91
CA HIS A 205 10.70 3.18 14.35
C HIS A 205 11.06 4.20 15.45
N GLN A 206 12.37 4.44 15.64
CA GLN A 206 12.92 5.30 16.71
C GLN A 206 12.54 4.87 18.14
N GLY A 207 12.08 3.63 18.31
CA GLY A 207 11.57 3.13 19.57
C GLY A 207 12.26 1.87 20.06
N LEU A 208 11.51 1.09 20.84
CA LEU A 208 11.97 -0.14 21.46
C LEU A 208 12.05 -1.30 20.45
N CYS A 209 12.86 -2.29 20.82
CA CYS A 209 12.87 -3.61 20.20
C CYS A 209 12.16 -4.60 21.14
N ILE A 210 11.26 -5.42 20.58
CA ILE A 210 10.53 -6.47 21.26
C ILE A 210 10.94 -7.80 20.66
N LYS A 211 11.57 -8.66 21.47
CA LYS A 211 11.96 -10.02 21.06
C LYS A 211 10.96 -11.03 21.61
N GLY A 212 10.76 -12.12 20.88
CA GLY A 212 9.89 -13.21 21.33
C GLY A 212 9.74 -14.33 20.32
N ILE A 213 8.75 -15.18 20.55
CA ILE A 213 8.45 -16.35 19.72
C ILE A 213 7.03 -16.18 19.19
N TRP A 214 6.87 -16.10 17.86
CA TRP A 214 5.56 -15.99 17.23
C TRP A 214 5.05 -17.38 16.81
N GLN A 215 3.78 -17.66 17.06
CA GLN A 215 3.09 -18.83 16.55
C GLN A 215 1.87 -18.39 15.73
N ASN A 216 1.85 -18.74 14.44
CA ASN A 216 0.80 -18.34 13.51
C ASN A 216 0.53 -16.82 13.56
N SER A 217 1.59 -16.03 13.47
CA SER A 217 1.59 -14.57 13.55
C SER A 217 1.25 -13.94 14.91
N LYS A 218 1.08 -14.71 15.98
CA LYS A 218 0.82 -14.19 17.33
C LYS A 218 2.05 -14.33 18.22
N LEU A 219 2.46 -13.23 18.87
CA LEU A 219 3.53 -13.19 19.87
C LEU A 219 3.13 -13.91 21.16
#